data_AF-A0A496W3E2-F1
#
_entry.id   AF-A0A496W3E2-F1
#
_cell.length_a   1.000
_cell.length_b   1.000
_cell.length_c   1.000
_cell.angle_alpha   90.00
_cell.angle_beta   90.00
_cell.angle_gamma   90.00
#
_symmetry.space_group_name_H-M   'P 1'
#
loop_
_entity.id
_entity.type
_entity.pdbx_description
1 polymer ?
#
loop_
_entity_poly.entity_id
_entity_poly.type
_entity_poly.pdbx_seq_one_letter_code
_entity_poly.pdbx_strand_id
1 'polypeptide(L)' 'MHIEIPDKKGLREFGLIMGGFFVGLFGLLFPWLFGLAFPVWPWIIAVALWIPALLIPNSLKPIYRGWMF' A
#
# COMPACT_ATOMS: atom_id res chain seq x y z
N MET A 1 -5.67 -0.95 23.09
CA MET A 1 -5.30 -2.03 22.15
C MET A 1 -3.79 -1.94 21.95
N HIS A 2 -3.00 -2.92 22.39
CA HIS A 2 -1.56 -2.95 22.12
C HIS A 2 -1.39 -3.52 20.72
N ILE A 3 -1.11 -2.68 19.74
CA ILE A 3 -0.91 -3.14 18.36
C ILE A 3 0.52 -3.66 18.27
N GLU A 4 0.65 -4.98 18.24
CA GLU A 4 1.94 -5.60 17.97
C GLU A 4 2.42 -5.15 16.59
N ILE A 5 3.61 -4.55 16.55
CA ILE A 5 4.21 -4.11 15.30
C ILE A 5 4.66 -5.36 14.56
N PRO A 6 4.21 -5.57 13.31
CA PRO A 6 4.56 -6.75 12.56
C PRO A 6 6.08 -6.88 12.40
N ASP A 7 6.52 -8.12 12.31
CA ASP A 7 7.89 -8.43 11.94
C ASP A 7 8.19 -8.02 10.48
N LYS A 8 9.42 -8.29 10.03
CA LYS A 8 9.86 -7.91 8.67
C LYS A 8 8.94 -8.50 7.59
N LYS A 9 8.41 -9.71 7.81
CA LYS A 9 7.53 -10.39 6.85
C LYS A 9 6.17 -9.69 6.80
N GLY A 10 5.57 -9.42 7.97
CA GLY A 10 4.28 -8.73 8.05
C GLY A 10 4.33 -7.31 7.46
N LEU A 11 5.42 -6.56 7.65
CA LEU A 11 5.57 -5.24 7.03
C LEU A 11 5.69 -5.31 5.50
N ARG A 12 6.38 -6.34 4.98
CA ARG A 12 6.45 -6.58 3.53
C ARG A 12 5.08 -6.91 2.96
N GLU A 13 4.35 -7.82 3.60
CA GLU A 13 2.99 -8.18 3.19
C GLU A 13 2.07 -6.97 3.23
N PHE A 14 2.13 -6.16 4.29
CA PHE A 14 1.39 -4.90 4.39
C PHE A 14 1.63 -3.99 3.19
N GLY A 15 2.89 -3.66 2.87
CA GLY A 15 3.20 -2.75 1.76
C GLY A 15 2.79 -3.30 0.39
N LEU A 16 2.96 -4.61 0.17
CA LEU A 16 2.55 -5.26 -1.07
C LEU A 16 1.03 -5.27 -1.25
N ILE A 17 0.30 -5.71 -0.21
CA ILE A 17 -1.15 -5.81 -0.23
C ILE A 17 -1.79 -4.42 -0.34
N MET A 18 -1.37 -3.45 0.48
CA MET A 18 -1.91 -2.09 0.40
C MET A 18 -1.65 -1.43 -0.96
N GLY A 19 -0.42 -1.53 -1.49
CA GLY A 19 -0.14 -1.02 -2.84
C GLY A 19 -1.01 -1.68 -3.91
N GLY A 20 -1.22 -3.00 -3.81
CA GLY A 20 -2.13 -3.74 -4.70
C GLY A 20 -3.58 -3.28 -4.59
N PHE A 21 -4.07 -3.01 -3.38
CA PHE A 21 -5.41 -2.44 -3.17
C PHE A 21 -5.57 -1.07 -3.83
N PHE A 22 -4.57 -0.19 -3.70
CA PHE A 22 -4.62 1.13 -4.35
C PHE A 22 -4.72 1.02 -5.88
N VAL A 23 -3.87 0.19 -6.49
CA VAL A 23 -3.90 -0.04 -7.95
C VAL A 23 -5.21 -0.71 -8.37
N GLY A 24 -5.61 -1.77 -7.69
CA GLY A 24 -6.80 -2.55 -8.05
C GLY A 24 -8.08 -1.72 -7.98
N LEU A 25 -8.29 -1.00 -6.88
CA LEU A 25 -9.51 -0.23 -6.66
C LEU A 25 -9.49 1.12 -7.39
N PHE A 26 -8.51 1.96 -7.10
CA PHE A 26 -8.47 3.33 -7.59
C PHE A 26 -7.76 3.48 -8.93
N GLY A 27 -6.80 2.61 -9.21
CA GLY A 27 -6.05 2.61 -10.47
C GLY A 27 -6.77 1.88 -11.60
N LEU A 28 -7.68 0.95 -11.31
CA LEU A 28 -8.32 0.09 -12.31
C LEU A 28 -9.84 0.01 -12.15
N LEU A 29 -10.35 -0.52 -11.04
CA LEU A 29 -11.77 -0.86 -10.87
C LEU A 29 -12.69 0.36 -10.97
N PHE A 30 -12.46 1.40 -10.17
CA PHE A 30 -13.31 2.59 -10.18
C PHE A 30 -13.22 3.37 -11.49
N PRO A 31 -12.03 3.66 -12.06
CA PRO A 31 -11.97 4.33 -13.36
C PRO A 31 -12.73 3.56 -14.45
N TRP A 32 -12.59 2.23 -14.47
CA TRP A 32 -13.31 1.39 -15.41
C TRP A 32 -14.82 1.40 -15.17
N LEU A 33 -15.27 1.23 -13.92
CA LEU A 33 -16.70 1.17 -13.55
C LEU A 33 -17.44 2.47 -13.86
N PHE A 34 -16.77 3.61 -13.72
CA PHE A 34 -17.36 4.94 -13.91
C PHE A 34 -16.99 5.60 -15.25
N GLY A 35 -16.26 4.91 -16.13
CA GLY A 35 -15.83 5.46 -17.42
C GLY A 35 -14.89 6.67 -17.29
N LEU A 36 -14.12 6.76 -16.20
CA LEU A 36 -13.18 7.83 -15.94
C LEU A 36 -11.82 7.54 -16.58
N ALA A 37 -11.02 8.58 -16.77
CA ALA A 37 -9.60 8.41 -17.08
C ALA A 37 -8.88 7.69 -15.92
N PHE A 38 -7.93 6.81 -16.24
CA PHE A 38 -7.12 6.11 -15.24
C PHE A 38 -6.18 7.10 -14.53
N PRO A 39 -6.35 7.34 -13.22
CA PRO A 39 -5.55 8.32 -12.51
C PRO A 39 -4.14 7.77 -12.22
N VAL A 40 -3.14 8.66 -12.22
CA VAL A 40 -1.73 8.28 -11.99
C VAL A 40 -1.42 8.09 -10.50
N TRP A 41 -2.11 8.81 -9.61
CA TRP A 41 -1.78 8.83 -8.18
C TRP A 41 -1.79 7.45 -7.47
N PRO A 42 -2.67 6.47 -7.77
CA PRO A 42 -2.66 5.17 -7.09
C PRO A 42 -1.39 4.38 -7.40
N TRP A 43 -0.87 4.52 -8.63
CA TRP A 43 0.37 3.88 -9.07
C TRP A 43 1.59 4.46 -8.35
N ILE A 44 1.62 5.78 -8.13
CA ILE A 44 2.67 6.44 -7.36
C ILE A 44 2.70 5.92 -5.93
N ILE A 45 1.53 5.82 -5.27
CA ILE A 45 1.42 5.27 -3.92
C ILE A 45 1.86 3.81 -3.88
N ALA A 46 1.45 3.00 -4.86
CA ALA A 46 1.84 1.60 -4.92
C ALA A 46 3.35 1.43 -5.07
N VAL A 47 4.00 2.21 -5.94
CA VAL A 47 5.46 2.21 -6.07
C VAL A 47 6.13 2.65 -4.77
N ALA A 48 5.62 3.69 -4.12
CA ALA A 48 6.15 4.18 -2.85
C ALA A 48 6.01 3.17 -1.70
N LEU A 49 5.04 2.26 -1.75
CA LEU A 49 4.87 1.18 -0.77
C LEU A 49 5.65 -0.09 -1.15
N TRP A 50 5.66 -0.45 -2.43
CA TRP A 50 6.30 -1.66 -2.93
C TRP A 50 7.83 -1.59 -2.89
N ILE A 51 8.44 -0.45 -3.22
CA ILE A 51 9.89 -0.30 -3.16
C ILE A 51 10.42 -0.59 -1.75
N PRO A 52 9.91 0.04 -0.67
CA PRO A 52 10.33 -0.30 0.69
C PRO A 52 9.91 -1.71 1.11
N ALA A 53 8.73 -2.19 0.71
CA ALA A 53 8.29 -3.56 1.04
C ALA A 53 9.23 -4.64 0.49
N LEU A 54 9.85 -4.40 -0.67
CA LEU A 54 10.77 -5.35 -1.29
C LEU A 54 12.20 -5.18 -0.79
N LEU A 55 12.68 -3.95 -0.60
CA LEU A 55 14.08 -3.67 -0.29
C LEU A 55 14.34 -3.56 1.22
N ILE A 56 13.55 -2.76 1.94
CA ILE A 56 13.78 -2.42 3.36
C ILE A 56 12.44 -2.38 4.13
N PRO A 57 11.81 -3.54 4.41
CA PRO A 57 10.45 -3.57 4.96
C PRO A 57 10.30 -2.83 6.31
N ASN A 58 11.39 -2.76 7.10
CA ASN A 58 11.39 -2.08 8.39
C ASN A 58 11.11 -0.57 8.28
N SER A 59 11.34 0.06 7.13
CA SER A 59 11.01 1.49 6.95
C SER A 59 9.50 1.73 6.81
N LEU A 60 8.68 0.69 6.65
CA LEU A 60 7.22 0.78 6.62
C LEU A 60 6.58 0.87 8.01
N LYS A 61 7.34 0.67 9.11
CA LYS A 61 6.82 0.77 10.49
C LYS A 61 6.05 2.07 10.80
N PRO A 62 6.57 3.28 10.50
CA PRO A 62 5.82 4.52 10.75
C PRO A 62 4.54 4.60 9.93
N ILE A 63 4.56 4.15 8.67
CA ILE A 63 3.38 4.13 7.79
C ILE A 63 2.33 3.16 8.35
N TYR A 64 2.73 1.95 8.73
CA TYR A 64 1.86 0.97 9.35
C TYR A 64 1.21 1.50 10.63
N ARG A 65 2.00 2.14 11.51
CA ARG A 65 1.48 2.75 12.75
C ARG A 65 0.50 3.88 12.48
N GLY A 66 0.75 4.72 11.48
CA GLY A 66 -0.17 5.79 11.11
C GLY A 66 -1.49 5.28 10.52
N TRP A 67 -1.44 4.13 9.84
CA TRP A 67 -2.62 3.50 9.25
C TRP A 67 -3.46 2.73 10.27
N MET A 68 -2.82 2.02 11.20
CA MET A 68 -3.47 1.17 12.19
C MET A 68 -3.70 1.90 13.52
N PHE A 69 -3.64 3.23 13.56
CA PHE A 69 -3.77 4.01 14.80
C PHE A 69 -5.13 3.83 15.49
#